data_AF-A0A2W4SG46-F1
#
_entry.id   AF-A0A2W4SG46-F1
#
_cell.length_a   1.000
_cell.length_b   1.000
_cell.length_c   1.000
_cell.angle_alpha   90.00
_cell.angle_beta   90.00
_cell.angle_gamma   90.00
#
_symmetry.space_group_name_H-M   'P 1'
#
loop_
_entity.id
_entity.type
_entity.pdbx_description
1 polymer ?
#
loop_
_entity_poly.entity_id
_entity_poly.type
_entity_poly.pdbx_seq_one_letter_code
_entity_poly.pdbx_strand_id
1 'polypeptide(L)'
;FEGLSCFRGYALGQAGGPRLGNTHLDIMDWGSRTGRQPDDLVAQTCRLLAAKRVSPVSDGDAFGILLHHRDHDAMAWGFLDGFLARATRHPAVLPTDPRALFRDG
;
A
#
# COMPACT_ATOMS: atom_id res chain seq x y z
N PHE A 1 9.74 -12.10 15.04
CA PHE A 1 9.34 -11.58 13.72
C PHE A 1 10.05 -10.25 13.52
N GLU A 2 10.64 -10.01 12.35
CA GLU A 2 11.44 -8.79 12.06
C GLU A 2 10.56 -7.59 11.66
N GLY A 3 9.30 -7.84 11.28
CA GLY A 3 8.37 -6.79 10.88
C GLY A 3 6.91 -7.22 10.95
N LEU A 4 6.03 -6.24 10.83
CA LEU A 4 4.58 -6.40 10.79
C LEU A 4 4.00 -5.52 9.68
N SER A 5 3.10 -6.08 8.88
CA SER A 5 2.29 -5.33 7.92
C SER A 5 0.83 -5.43 8.32
N CYS A 6 0.18 -4.28 8.44
CA CYS A 6 -1.26 -4.19 8.68
C CYS A 6 -1.92 -3.29 7.64
N PHE A 7 -3.24 -3.21 7.65
CA PHE A 7 -4.00 -2.35 6.75
C PHE A 7 -4.40 -1.04 7.44
N ARG A 8 -4.45 0.07 6.69
CA ARG A 8 -4.98 1.39 7.09
C ARG A 8 -4.21 2.09 8.22
N GLY A 9 -2.88 2.17 8.09
CA GLY A 9 -2.07 3.04 8.97
C GLY A 9 -2.10 2.61 10.43
N TYR A 10 -2.15 1.30 10.68
CA TYR A 10 -1.95 0.73 12.01
C TYR A 10 -0.71 1.33 12.68
N ALA A 11 -0.84 1.67 13.96
CA ALA A 11 0.23 2.22 14.77
C ALA A 11 0.44 1.35 16.02
N LEU A 12 1.68 1.25 16.44
CA LEU A 12 2.03 0.58 17.69
C LEU A 12 1.64 1.46 18.88
N GLY A 13 1.32 0.82 20.01
CA GLY A 13 1.14 1.51 21.28
C GLY A 13 2.47 1.99 21.86
N GLN A 14 2.40 2.64 23.03
CA GLN A 14 3.56 3.26 23.68
C GLN A 14 4.69 2.27 24.02
N ALA A 15 4.38 1.00 24.22
CA ALA A 15 5.38 -0.05 24.44
C ALA A 15 6.23 -0.36 23.19
N GLY A 16 5.89 0.20 22.03
CA GLY A 16 6.56 -0.07 20.76
C GLY A 16 6.24 -1.47 20.22
N GLY A 17 7.10 -1.98 19.34
CA GLY A 17 6.90 -3.25 18.66
C GLY A 17 7.79 -3.41 17.43
N PRO A 18 7.50 -4.38 16.55
CA PRO A 18 8.28 -4.64 15.34
C PRO A 18 8.18 -3.48 14.34
N ARG A 19 9.09 -3.43 13.36
CA ARG A 19 8.98 -2.45 12.27
C ARG A 19 7.68 -2.60 11.51
N LEU A 20 7.01 -1.49 11.22
CA LEU A 20 5.77 -1.48 10.45
C LEU A 20 6.06 -1.23 8.97
N GLY A 21 5.37 -1.97 8.11
CA GLY A 21 5.33 -1.77 6.66
C GLY A 21 3.90 -1.95 6.18
N ASN A 22 3.02 -1.00 6.46
CA ASN A 22 1.59 -1.18 6.25
C ASN A 22 1.19 -1.09 4.78
N THR A 23 0.04 -1.67 4.49
CA THR A 23 -0.71 -1.44 3.27
C THR A 23 -1.74 -0.33 3.48
N HIS A 24 -1.95 0.47 2.44
CA HIS A 24 -2.72 1.71 2.49
C HIS A 24 -3.89 1.68 1.51
N LEU A 25 -3.70 1.04 0.36
CA LEU A 25 -4.71 0.91 -0.68
C LEU A 25 -5.12 -0.56 -0.82
N ASP A 26 -6.40 -0.86 -0.61
CA ASP A 26 -7.00 -2.14 -1.00
C ASP A 26 -7.71 -1.94 -2.34
N ILE A 27 -7.37 -2.77 -3.32
CA ILE A 27 -7.90 -2.68 -4.68
C ILE A 27 -9.21 -3.46 -4.86
N MET A 28 -9.64 -4.21 -3.84
CA MET A 28 -10.86 -5.01 -3.88
C MET A 28 -12.04 -4.27 -3.26
N ASP A 29 -13.21 -4.43 -3.87
CA ASP A 29 -14.50 -4.18 -3.25
C ASP A 29 -15.02 -5.50 -2.68
N TRP A 30 -15.09 -5.59 -1.36
CA TRP A 30 -15.52 -6.81 -0.68
C TRP A 30 -17.03 -7.03 -0.67
N GLY A 31 -17.82 -6.00 -0.99
CA GLY A 31 -19.27 -6.16 -1.15
C GLY A 31 -19.60 -6.96 -2.41
N SER A 32 -19.01 -6.56 -3.54
CA SER A 32 -19.17 -7.22 -4.84
C SER A 32 -18.15 -8.35 -5.09
N ARG A 33 -17.06 -8.39 -4.31
CA ARG A 33 -15.91 -9.29 -4.48
C ARG A 33 -15.23 -9.15 -5.84
N THR A 34 -15.11 -7.92 -6.33
CA THR A 34 -14.46 -7.56 -7.60
C THR A 34 -13.46 -6.42 -7.41
N GLY A 35 -12.67 -6.10 -8.43
CA GLY A 35 -11.81 -4.93 -8.42
C GLY A 35 -12.59 -3.61 -8.35
N ARG A 36 -12.07 -2.66 -7.57
CA ARG A 36 -12.61 -1.29 -7.48
C ARG A 36 -12.33 -0.51 -8.76
N GLN A 37 -13.12 0.55 -8.98
CA GLN A 37 -12.95 1.43 -10.13
C GLN A 37 -11.57 2.13 -10.09
N PRO A 38 -10.82 2.15 -11.21
CA PRO A 38 -9.48 2.75 -11.27
C PRO A 38 -9.42 4.21 -10.83
N ASP A 39 -10.41 5.02 -11.23
CA ASP A 39 -10.45 6.45 -10.90
C ASP A 39 -10.59 6.68 -9.38
N ASP A 40 -11.39 5.86 -8.69
CA ASP A 40 -11.53 5.91 -7.25
C ASP A 40 -10.22 5.54 -6.53
N LEU A 41 -9.53 4.52 -7.05
CA LEU A 41 -8.25 4.07 -6.52
C LEU A 41 -7.14 5.11 -6.73
N VAL A 42 -7.09 5.75 -7.89
CA VAL A 42 -6.14 6.85 -8.16
C VAL A 42 -6.44 8.05 -7.26
N ALA A 43 -7.71 8.47 -7.16
CA ALA A 43 -8.09 9.59 -6.32
C ALA A 43 -7.77 9.31 -4.83
N GLN A 44 -8.03 8.09 -4.35
CA GLN A 44 -7.66 7.68 -3.00
C GLN A 44 -6.15 7.67 -2.80
N THR A 45 -5.39 7.17 -3.77
CA THR A 45 -3.92 7.14 -3.72
C THR A 45 -3.35 8.55 -3.58
N CYS A 46 -3.83 9.50 -4.39
CA CYS A 46 -3.43 10.91 -4.29
C CYS A 46 -3.73 11.51 -2.91
N ARG A 47 -4.92 11.25 -2.36
CA ARG A 47 -5.28 11.71 -1.00
C ARG A 47 -4.37 11.10 0.07
N LEU A 48 -4.11 9.80 0.02
CA LEU A 48 -3.25 9.12 1.00
C LEU A 48 -1.80 9.61 0.93
N LEU A 49 -1.25 9.78 -0.27
CA LEU A 49 0.10 10.34 -0.45
C LEU A 49 0.19 11.80 0.02
N ALA A 50 -0.85 12.61 -0.22
CA ALA A 50 -0.92 13.98 0.30
C ALA A 50 -0.94 14.00 1.84
N ALA A 51 -1.71 13.11 2.46
CA ALA A 51 -1.76 12.97 3.91
C ALA A 51 -0.40 12.54 4.49
N LYS A 52 0.27 11.55 3.89
CA LYS A 52 1.61 11.09 4.33
C LYS A 52 2.66 12.21 4.25
N ARG A 53 2.58 13.11 3.26
CA ARG A 53 3.52 14.25 3.14
C ARG A 53 3.43 15.25 4.29
N VAL A 54 2.23 15.45 4.86
CA VAL A 54 2.02 16.45 5.92
C VAL A 54 2.02 15.84 7.32
N SER A 55 1.77 14.54 7.43
CA SER A 55 1.76 13.80 8.69
C SER A 55 2.54 12.50 8.52
N PRO A 56 3.84 12.48 8.88
CA PRO A 56 4.62 11.26 8.91
C PRO A 56 3.90 10.20 9.77
N VAL A 57 3.81 8.99 9.25
CA VAL A 57 3.17 7.84 9.90
C VAL A 57 4.23 6.86 10.39
N SER A 58 3.87 6.02 11.35
CA SER A 58 4.80 5.12 12.04
C SER A 58 5.45 4.05 11.14
N ASP A 59 4.94 3.84 9.93
CA ASP A 59 5.48 2.90 8.95
C ASP A 59 6.38 3.56 7.88
N GLY A 60 6.80 4.81 8.12
CA GLY A 60 7.74 5.54 7.28
C GLY A 60 7.15 5.98 5.94
N ASP A 61 8.02 6.15 4.93
CA ASP A 61 7.64 6.72 3.63
C ASP A 61 7.06 5.69 2.65
N ALA A 62 7.05 4.40 3.02
CA ALA A 62 6.54 3.34 2.17
C ALA A 62 5.02 3.47 1.94
N PHE A 63 4.58 3.15 0.73
CA PHE A 63 3.17 3.06 0.35
C PHE A 63 2.86 1.64 -0.11
N GLY A 64 2.25 0.85 0.78
CA GLY A 64 1.85 -0.53 0.47
C GLY A 64 0.48 -0.63 -0.22
N ILE A 65 0.34 -1.61 -1.11
CA ILE A 65 -0.93 -2.02 -1.73
C ILE A 65 -1.31 -3.39 -1.16
N LEU A 66 -2.56 -3.54 -0.72
CA LEU A 66 -3.11 -4.81 -0.24
C LEU A 66 -3.72 -5.57 -1.42
N LEU A 67 -3.28 -6.82 -1.61
CA LEU A 67 -3.66 -7.65 -2.76
C LEU A 67 -4.25 -8.99 -2.30
N HIS A 68 -5.20 -9.51 -3.09
CA HIS A 68 -5.91 -10.76 -2.81
C HIS A 68 -5.98 -11.59 -4.09
N HIS A 69 -4.85 -12.17 -4.52
CA HIS A 69 -4.71 -12.79 -5.84
C HIS A 69 -5.78 -13.82 -6.19
N ARG A 70 -6.32 -14.54 -5.19
CA ARG A 70 -7.41 -15.51 -5.38
C ARG A 70 -8.73 -14.83 -5.78
N ASP A 71 -8.93 -13.60 -5.32
CA ASP A 71 -10.17 -12.84 -5.50
C ASP A 71 -10.05 -11.79 -6.62
N HIS A 72 -8.87 -11.61 -7.22
CA HIS A 72 -8.70 -10.65 -8.32
C HIS A 72 -9.46 -11.09 -9.59
N ASP A 73 -10.26 -10.16 -10.11
CA ASP A 73 -10.90 -10.25 -11.43
C ASP A 73 -10.15 -9.41 -12.48
N ALA A 74 -10.73 -9.28 -13.67
CA ALA A 74 -10.13 -8.48 -14.74
C ALA A 74 -9.97 -6.99 -14.37
N MET A 75 -10.86 -6.45 -13.54
CA MET A 75 -10.76 -5.06 -13.08
C MET A 75 -9.57 -4.88 -12.12
N ALA A 76 -9.44 -5.77 -11.13
CA ALA A 76 -8.34 -5.72 -10.18
C ALA A 76 -6.97 -5.89 -10.87
N TRP A 77 -6.86 -6.87 -11.78
CA TRP A 77 -5.62 -7.08 -12.56
C TRP A 77 -5.33 -5.89 -13.48
N GLY A 78 -6.33 -5.38 -14.20
CA GLY A 78 -6.15 -4.25 -15.10
C GLY A 78 -5.71 -2.98 -14.38
N PHE A 79 -6.28 -2.69 -13.20
CA PHE A 79 -5.81 -1.61 -12.36
C PHE A 79 -4.36 -1.84 -11.90
N LEU A 80 -4.05 -3.02 -11.36
CA LEU A 80 -2.74 -3.32 -10.81
C LEU A 80 -1.64 -3.16 -11.86
N ASP A 81 -1.84 -3.71 -13.06
CA ASP A 81 -0.88 -3.61 -14.16
C ASP A 81 -0.65 -2.16 -14.58
N GLY A 82 -1.73 -1.40 -14.82
CA GLY A 82 -1.64 0.00 -15.22
C GLY A 82 -1.01 0.89 -14.15
N PHE A 83 -1.41 0.68 -12.88
CA PHE A 83 -0.90 1.43 -11.74
C PHE A 83 0.60 1.18 -11.54
N LEU A 84 1.04 -0.08 -11.50
CA LEU A 84 2.45 -0.42 -11.30
C LEU A 84 3.31 0.04 -12.48
N ALA A 85 2.85 -0.14 -13.72
CA ALA A 85 3.57 0.33 -14.90
C ALA A 85 3.80 1.85 -14.89
N ARG A 86 2.85 2.62 -14.37
CA ARG A 86 2.94 4.08 -14.27
C ARG A 86 3.71 4.56 -13.04
N ALA A 87 3.49 3.94 -11.89
CA ALA A 87 4.07 4.35 -10.62
C ALA A 87 5.58 4.05 -10.57
N THR A 88 5.98 2.84 -10.97
CA THR A 88 7.40 2.41 -10.90
C THR A 88 8.33 3.15 -11.86
N ARG A 89 7.77 3.84 -12.87
CA ARG A 89 8.52 4.73 -13.78
C ARG A 89 8.63 6.17 -13.29
N HIS A 90 7.96 6.52 -12.20
CA HIS A 90 7.99 7.88 -11.67
C HIS A 90 9.27 8.09 -10.84
N PRO A 91 10.02 9.20 -11.02
CA PRO A 91 11.30 9.41 -10.34
C PRO A 91 11.20 9.51 -8.81
N ALA A 92 10.02 9.84 -8.29
CA ALA A 92 9.76 9.86 -6.84
C ALA A 92 9.35 8.50 -6.24
N VAL A 93 9.35 7.42 -7.03
CA VAL A 93 9.01 6.08 -6.59
C VAL A 93 10.23 5.18 -6.69
N LEU A 94 10.62 4.58 -5.57
CA LEU A 94 11.62 3.53 -5.52
C LEU A 94 10.90 2.19 -5.29
N PRO A 95 10.80 1.31 -6.31
CA PRO A 95 10.36 -0.06 -6.09
C PRO A 95 11.31 -0.74 -5.10
N THR A 96 10.76 -1.42 -4.11
CA THR A 96 11.56 -2.03 -3.04
C THR A 96 11.15 -3.48 -2.80
N ASP A 97 12.12 -4.28 -2.38
CA ASP A 97 11.86 -5.62 -1.87
C ASP A 97 11.28 -5.50 -0.45
N PRO A 98 10.14 -6.13 -0.13
CA PRO A 98 9.60 -6.12 1.23
C PRO A 98 10.61 -6.57 2.30
N ARG A 99 11.56 -7.45 1.95
CA ARG A 99 12.65 -7.87 2.86
C ARG A 99 13.60 -6.72 3.19
N ALA A 100 13.76 -5.73 2.34
CA ALA A 100 14.53 -4.52 2.64
C ALA A 100 13.76 -3.55 3.56
N LEU A 101 12.42 -3.65 3.61
CA LEU A 101 11.59 -2.85 4.52
C LEU A 101 11.68 -3.31 5.98
N PHE A 102 12.07 -4.57 6.22
CA PHE A 102 12.06 -5.17 7.56
C PHE A 102 13.43 -5.57 8.11
N ARG A 103 14.47 -5.64 7.26
CA ARG A 103 15.84 -5.86 7.74
C ARG A 103 16.38 -4.61 8.43
N ASP A 104 17.19 -4.83 9.45
CA ASP A 104 18.02 -3.78 10.06
C ASP A 104 19.06 -3.31 9.04
N GLY A 105 19.33 -2.00 9.05
CA GLY A 105 20.46 -1.41 8.33
C GLY A 105 21.76 -1.64 9.09
#